data_AF-A0A5C6M5U3-F1
#
_entry.id   AF-A0A5C6M5U3-F1
#
_cell.length_a   1.000
_cell.length_b   1.000
_cell.length_c   1.000
_cell.angle_alpha   90.00
_cell.angle_beta   90.00
_cell.angle_gamma   90.00
#
_symmetry.space_group_name_H-M   'P 1'
#
loop_
_entity.id
_entity.type
_entity.pdbx_description
1 polymer ?
#
loop_
_entity_poly.entity_id
_entity_poly.type
_entity_poly.pdbx_seq_one_letter_code
_entity_poly.pdbx_strand_id
1 'polypeptide(L)'
;MRGAAGCSRRELLVAGAGAVAAVATGTALVVADDVDLSKTPWIDAHSHIWSTDLAKYPLRNGQQVDVLAPRSFTDDELLATARPHGVGR
;
A
#
# COMPACT_ATOMS: atom_id res chain seq x y z
N MET A 1 39.12 -38.06 10.72
CA MET A 1 38.11 -37.55 9.77
C MET A 1 37.44 -36.35 10.43
N ARG A 2 37.61 -35.12 9.91
CA ARG A 2 37.05 -33.89 10.50
C ARG A 2 35.63 -33.70 9.97
N GLY A 3 34.63 -33.68 10.86
CA GLY A 3 33.24 -33.39 10.52
C GLY A 3 33.04 -31.89 10.24
N ALA A 4 32.29 -31.58 9.18
CA ALA A 4 31.98 -30.21 8.79
C ALA A 4 31.09 -29.53 9.84
N ALA A 5 31.49 -28.35 10.32
CA ALA A 5 30.67 -27.51 11.20
C ALA A 5 29.57 -26.83 10.37
N GLY A 6 28.33 -27.28 10.53
CA GLY A 6 27.16 -26.64 9.92
C GLY A 6 26.67 -25.45 10.75
N CYS A 7 26.40 -24.32 10.09
CA CYS A 7 25.75 -23.15 10.69
C CYS A 7 24.40 -23.57 11.31
N SER A 8 24.19 -23.22 12.57
CA SER A 8 22.96 -23.56 13.29
C SER A 8 21.82 -22.62 12.91
N ARG A 9 20.57 -23.11 13.00
CA ARG A 9 19.36 -22.29 12.80
C ARG A 9 19.35 -21.03 13.67
N ARG A 10 19.94 -21.09 14.87
CA ARG A 10 20.05 -19.96 15.80
C ARG A 10 20.97 -18.87 15.27
N GLU A 11 22.11 -19.25 14.71
CA GLU A 11 23.07 -18.30 14.12
C GLU A 11 22.48 -17.59 12.90
N LEU A 12 21.70 -18.31 12.08
CA LEU A 12 20.98 -17.73 10.95
C LEU A 12 19.95 -16.67 11.40
N LEU A 13 19.18 -16.96 12.45
CA LEU A 13 18.18 -16.02 12.98
C LEU A 13 18.79 -14.77 13.61
N VAL A 14 19.91 -14.93 14.33
CA VAL A 14 20.63 -13.79 14.95
C VAL A 14 21.28 -12.91 13.88
N ALA A 15 21.88 -13.50 12.84
CA ALA A 15 22.46 -12.75 11.73
C ALA A 15 21.38 -12.02 10.91
N GLY A 16 20.21 -12.63 10.71
CA GLY A 16 19.07 -12.01 10.03
C GLY A 16 18.50 -10.79 10.76
N ALA A 17 18.41 -10.84 12.09
CA ALA A 17 17.88 -9.73 12.89
C ALA A 17 18.72 -8.43 12.77
N GLY A 18 20.04 -8.55 12.61
CA GLY A 18 20.93 -7.40 12.44
C GLY A 18 20.84 -6.73 11.06
N ALA A 19 20.59 -7.50 10.00
CA ALA A 19 20.53 -6.98 8.63
C ALA A 19 19.26 -6.13 8.36
N VAL A 20 18.15 -6.40 9.04
CA VAL A 20 16.89 -5.64 8.86
C VAL A 20 17.00 -4.22 9.43
N ALA A 21 17.77 -4.03 10.50
CA ALA A 21 17.93 -2.72 11.14
C ALA A 21 18.69 -1.70 10.27
N ALA A 22 19.62 -2.15 9.41
CA ALA A 22 20.42 -1.27 8.55
C ALA A 22 19.70 -0.84 7.26
N VAL A 23 18.69 -1.61 6.80
CA VAL A 23 17.88 -1.25 5.62
C VAL A 23 16.78 -0.25 5.98
N ALA A 24 16.31 -0.25 7.23
CA ALA A 24 15.26 0.64 7.71
C ALA A 24 15.68 2.13 7.77
N THR A 25 16.96 2.44 7.88
CA THR A 25 17.46 3.83 7.99
C THR A 25 17.69 4.52 6.64
N GLY A 26 17.79 3.77 5.54
CA GLY A 26 18.08 4.32 4.20
C GLY A 26 16.85 4.59 3.33
N THR A 27 15.69 4.08 3.74
CA THR A 27 14.43 4.23 3.01
C THR A 27 13.55 5.15 3.83
N ALA A 28 13.19 6.33 3.30
CA ALA A 28 12.19 7.18 3.94
C ALA A 28 10.92 6.35 4.15
N LEU A 29 10.63 6.00 5.41
CA LEU A 29 9.39 5.34 5.75
C LEU A 29 8.28 6.35 5.45
N VAL A 30 7.50 6.11 4.40
CA VAL A 30 6.23 6.82 4.20
C VAL A 30 5.29 6.26 5.25
N VAL A 31 5.16 6.98 6.37
CA VAL A 31 4.19 6.66 7.41
C VAL A 31 2.84 7.17 6.91
N ALA A 32 1.86 6.27 6.81
CA ALA A 32 0.49 6.67 6.53
C ALA A 32 -0.05 7.51 7.70
N ASP A 33 -1.01 8.41 7.43
CA ASP A 33 -1.72 9.11 8.50
C ASP A 33 -2.27 8.14 9.55
N ASP A 34 -2.23 8.54 10.82
CA ASP A 34 -2.80 7.75 11.91
C ASP A 34 -4.32 7.59 11.70
N VAL A 35 -4.74 6.38 11.32
CA VAL A 35 -6.15 6.02 11.18
C VAL A 35 -6.71 5.69 12.57
N ASP A 36 -7.78 6.39 12.96
CA ASP A 36 -8.51 6.08 14.19
C ASP A 36 -9.27 4.74 14.04
N LEU A 37 -8.60 3.64 14.39
CA LEU A 37 -9.13 2.27 14.28
C LEU A 37 -10.37 2.04 15.14
N SER A 38 -10.65 2.91 16.13
CA SER A 38 -11.90 2.83 16.90
C SER A 38 -13.12 3.28 16.08
N LYS A 39 -12.90 4.15 15.08
CA LYS A 39 -13.94 4.66 14.17
C LYS A 39 -13.96 3.93 12.84
N THR A 40 -12.79 3.62 12.29
CA THR A 40 -12.65 3.02 10.95
C THR A 40 -11.76 1.77 10.99
N PRO A 41 -12.23 0.66 11.59
CA PRO A 41 -11.42 -0.55 11.74
C PRO A 41 -11.17 -1.29 10.42
N TRP A 42 -12.02 -1.12 9.41
CA TRP A 42 -12.03 -1.93 8.20
C TRP A 42 -11.12 -1.41 7.09
N ILE A 43 -10.70 -2.35 6.24
CA ILE A 43 -9.90 -2.11 5.02
C ILE A 43 -10.78 -2.44 3.82
N ASP A 44 -10.85 -1.55 2.84
CA ASP A 44 -11.29 -1.91 1.51
C ASP A 44 -10.11 -2.47 0.72
N ALA A 45 -10.17 -3.78 0.43
CA ALA A 45 -9.09 -4.48 -0.24
C ALA A 45 -9.00 -4.13 -1.74
N HIS A 46 -10.04 -3.53 -2.34
CA HIS A 46 -10.07 -3.28 -3.78
C HIS A 46 -10.96 -2.10 -4.15
N SER A 47 -10.32 -0.99 -4.53
CA SER A 47 -10.98 0.21 -5.02
C SER A 47 -10.27 0.82 -6.23
N HIS A 48 -10.98 1.65 -6.97
CA HIS A 48 -10.43 2.38 -8.11
C HIS A 48 -10.70 3.87 -7.95
N ILE A 49 -9.66 4.67 -8.16
CA ILE A 49 -9.72 6.13 -8.30
C ILE A 49 -9.19 6.48 -9.69
N TRP A 50 -9.58 7.62 -10.24
CA TRP A 50 -9.13 8.05 -11.55
C TRP A 50 -9.01 9.57 -11.67
N SER A 51 -7.99 10.01 -12.41
CA SER A 51 -7.78 11.41 -12.75
C SER A 51 -8.25 11.72 -14.17
N THR A 52 -8.25 13.00 -14.52
CA THR A 52 -8.53 13.46 -15.90
C THR A 52 -7.27 13.55 -16.77
N ASP A 53 -6.12 13.07 -16.29
CA ASP A 53 -4.86 13.08 -17.05
C ASP A 53 -4.82 11.90 -18.04
N LEU A 54 -5.52 12.08 -19.16
CA LEU A 54 -5.64 11.07 -20.21
C LEU A 54 -4.36 10.91 -21.05
N ALA A 55 -3.40 11.83 -20.93
CA ALA A 55 -2.08 11.67 -21.54
C ALA A 55 -1.26 10.62 -20.78
N LYS A 56 -1.38 10.61 -19.45
CA LYS A 56 -0.70 9.64 -18.58
C LYS A 56 -1.48 8.34 -18.41
N TYR A 57 -2.80 8.42 -18.29
CA TYR A 57 -3.70 7.27 -18.08
C TYR A 57 -4.75 7.24 -19.21
N PRO A 58 -4.36 6.79 -20.42
CA PRO A 58 -5.27 6.80 -21.55
C PRO A 58 -6.44 5.84 -21.35
N LEU A 59 -7.61 6.26 -21.81
CA LEU A 59 -8.77 5.39 -21.88
C LEU A 59 -8.53 4.28 -22.90
N ARG A 60 -9.29 3.19 -22.77
CA ARG A 60 -9.33 2.14 -23.78
C ARG A 60 -9.66 2.76 -25.15
N ASN A 61 -8.99 2.28 -26.20
CA ASN A 61 -9.17 2.76 -27.56
C ASN A 61 -10.64 2.93 -27.96
N GLY A 62 -10.96 4.10 -28.50
CA GLY A 62 -12.30 4.44 -29.00
C GLY A 62 -13.31 4.81 -27.91
N GLN A 63 -12.93 4.79 -26.63
CA GLN A 63 -13.80 5.32 -25.58
C GLN A 63 -13.70 6.84 -25.49
N GLN A 64 -14.87 7.45 -25.33
CA GLN A 64 -15.00 8.87 -25.09
C GLN A 64 -14.87 9.17 -23.59
N VAL A 65 -14.54 10.42 -23.25
CA VAL A 65 -14.26 10.84 -21.86
C VAL A 65 -15.51 10.80 -20.97
N ASP A 66 -16.69 10.85 -21.56
CA ASP A 66 -17.99 10.75 -20.89
C ASP A 66 -18.21 9.41 -20.18
N VAL A 67 -17.44 8.36 -20.51
CA VAL A 67 -17.46 7.09 -19.77
C VAL A 67 -16.90 7.23 -18.35
N LEU A 68 -16.12 8.29 -18.09
CA LEU A 68 -15.73 8.67 -16.74
C LEU A 68 -16.90 9.41 -16.09
N ALA A 69 -17.71 8.67 -15.34
CA ALA A 69 -18.82 9.21 -14.56
C ALA A 69 -18.71 8.74 -13.10
N PRO A 70 -18.30 9.61 -12.15
CA PRO A 70 -17.90 11.01 -12.32
C PRO A 70 -16.63 11.21 -13.18
N ARG A 71 -16.42 12.42 -13.69
CA ARG A 71 -15.29 12.74 -14.60
C ARG A 71 -13.92 12.46 -13.96
N SER A 72 -13.83 12.57 -12.65
CA SER A 72 -12.72 12.13 -11.81
C SER A 72 -13.31 11.49 -10.55
N PHE A 73 -12.52 10.64 -9.90
CA PHE A 73 -12.83 10.16 -8.56
C PHE A 73 -11.54 10.11 -7.77
N THR A 74 -11.44 10.89 -6.70
CA THR A 74 -10.21 11.04 -5.91
C THR A 74 -10.17 10.11 -4.71
N ASP A 75 -9.00 10.03 -4.08
CA ASP A 75 -8.82 9.39 -2.77
C ASP A 75 -9.64 10.07 -1.67
N ASP A 76 -9.71 11.40 -1.65
CA ASP A 76 -10.57 12.14 -0.72
C ASP A 76 -12.06 11.77 -0.89
N GLU A 77 -12.54 11.66 -2.12
CA GLU A 77 -13.93 11.28 -2.42
C GLU A 77 -14.21 9.81 -2.06
N LEU A 78 -13.25 8.91 -2.31
CA LEU A 78 -13.30 7.52 -1.86
C LEU A 78 -13.41 7.45 -0.34
N LEU A 79 -12.50 8.10 0.40
CA LEU A 79 -12.48 8.05 1.87
C LEU A 79 -13.68 8.75 2.49
N ALA A 80 -14.19 9.85 1.89
CA ALA A 80 -15.42 10.49 2.33
C ALA A 80 -16.63 9.55 2.22
N THR A 81 -16.66 8.70 1.18
CA THR A 81 -17.70 7.68 0.99
C THR A 81 -17.51 6.48 1.93
N ALA A 82 -16.26 6.04 2.15
CA ALA A 82 -15.93 4.81 2.86
C ALA A 82 -15.98 4.96 4.40
N ARG A 83 -15.52 6.10 4.95
CA ARG A 83 -15.42 6.33 6.40
C ARG A 83 -16.75 6.19 7.16
N PRO A 84 -17.91 6.66 6.64
CA PRO A 84 -19.22 6.40 7.26
C PRO A 84 -19.55 4.91 7.45
N HIS A 85 -18.92 4.03 6.68
CA HIS A 85 -19.08 2.57 6.77
C HIS A 85 -17.98 1.90 7.62
N GLY A 86 -17.15 2.68 8.32
CA GLY A 86 -16.07 2.17 9.15
C GLY A 86 -14.85 1.69 8.37
N VAL A 87 -14.74 2.04 7.08
CA VAL A 87 -13.59 1.73 6.22
C VAL A 87 -12.66 2.94 6.20
N GLY A 88 -11.40 2.74 6.60
CA GLY A 88 -10.46 3.83 6.80
C GLY A 88 -9.25 3.82 5.86
N ARG A 89 -9.07 2.75 5.10
CA ARG A 89 -7.91 2.50 4.23
C ARG A 89 -8.20 1.41 3.22
#